data_AF-A0A2V5MFW1-F1
#
_entry.id   AF-A0A2V5MFW1-F1
#
_cell.length_a   1.000
_cell.length_b   1.000
_cell.length_c   1.000
_cell.angle_alpha   90.00
_cell.angle_beta   90.00
_cell.angle_gamma   90.00
#
_symmetry.space_group_name_H-M   'P 1'
#
loop_
_entity.id
_entity.type
_entity.pdbx_description
1 polymer ?
#
loop_
_entity_poly.entity_id
_entity_poly.type
_entity_poly.pdbx_seq_one_letter_code
_entity_poly.pdbx_strand_id
1 'polypeptide(L)'
;MPLKISREPLAIAAKATLLPSGEIQIEAEKHDFQTIADNWVFNNNTLQPLGVGAKSGRIPRAQVPQFLNAEFPRLAAEANFRLEDFTLDIQPPKFLLELKGGLAQLSALLQCAYGPRIISLGTTSRDEAIWLPDPADVKRYSTRDLAAEQAALGRLLRAGFSGPDSQGRFQLLGQNSVLNFFAGDFPKLQREWEVTMEERLERSTSEKLERIEPRFEITPSGERWFDLDVAFSSDGGEKFSAMDIQRLLLSGQNHTRLKNGKFAVIDTGAVEELQEVLLDCAPQQHAKGYRIDRAQGAFVQSSINRWKPKAPAGWGDVKMECPPLGDLGTVLRAYQKTGVAWLNFLRQSGFAGILADEMGLGKTLQTLAFVQSIKGPALVVCPTSLVFNWV
;
A
#
# COMPACT_ATOMS: atom_id res chain seq x y z
N MET A 1 -7.04 66.79 -22.49
CA MET A 1 -7.79 66.06 -21.44
C MET A 1 -6.84 65.81 -20.27
N PRO A 2 -7.29 65.85 -19.00
CA PRO A 2 -6.43 65.53 -17.86
C PRO A 2 -6.04 64.05 -17.89
N LEU A 3 -4.78 63.76 -17.56
CA LEU A 3 -4.24 62.40 -17.43
C LEU A 3 -5.03 61.65 -16.34
N LYS A 4 -5.56 60.47 -16.66
CA LYS A 4 -6.18 59.58 -15.66
C LYS A 4 -5.15 58.58 -15.15
N ILE A 5 -5.11 58.33 -13.84
CA ILE A 5 -4.27 57.29 -13.24
C ILE A 5 -5.21 56.23 -12.67
N SER A 6 -5.11 55.00 -13.17
CA SER A 6 -5.85 53.84 -12.64
C SER A 6 -4.91 52.94 -11.86
N ARG A 7 -5.44 52.29 -10.82
CA ARG A 7 -4.76 51.23 -10.06
C ARG A 7 -5.16 49.84 -10.54
N GLU A 8 -6.17 49.74 -11.40
CA GLU A 8 -6.60 48.47 -12.00
C GLU A 8 -5.62 48.09 -13.12
N PRO A 9 -5.06 46.87 -13.09
CA PRO A 9 -4.12 46.45 -14.12
C PRO A 9 -4.79 46.31 -15.49
N LEU A 10 -4.12 46.75 -16.56
CA LEU A 10 -4.55 46.47 -17.92
C LEU A 10 -4.37 44.97 -18.21
N ALA A 11 -5.48 44.27 -18.43
CA ALA A 11 -5.47 42.90 -18.88
C ALA A 11 -5.28 42.85 -20.41
N ILE A 12 -4.28 42.09 -20.86
CA ILE A 12 -4.11 41.74 -22.28
C ILE A 12 -4.98 40.51 -22.53
N ALA A 13 -5.97 40.65 -23.42
CA ALA A 13 -6.78 39.53 -23.84
C ALA A 13 -5.91 38.48 -24.53
N ALA A 14 -6.15 37.21 -24.22
CA ALA A 14 -5.43 36.11 -24.83
C ALA A 14 -6.37 34.96 -25.17
N LYS A 15 -5.95 34.11 -26.09
CA LYS A 15 -6.61 32.85 -26.37
C LYS A 15 -5.74 31.70 -25.89
N ALA A 16 -6.31 30.82 -25.08
CA ALA A 16 -5.67 29.59 -24.60
C ALA A 16 -6.28 28.38 -25.32
N THR A 17 -5.47 27.66 -26.08
CA THR A 17 -5.93 26.49 -26.84
C THR A 17 -5.20 25.25 -26.36
N LEU A 18 -5.94 24.28 -25.80
CA LEU A 18 -5.44 22.94 -25.53
C LEU A 18 -5.33 22.19 -26.86
N LEU A 19 -4.12 21.76 -27.19
CA LEU A 19 -3.81 21.02 -28.42
C LEU A 19 -4.02 19.51 -28.22
N PRO A 20 -4.20 18.73 -29.30
CA PRO A 20 -4.27 17.26 -29.22
C PRO A 20 -3.02 16.60 -28.62
N SER A 21 -1.88 17.30 -28.61
CA SER A 21 -0.65 16.85 -27.93
C SER A 21 -0.72 16.96 -26.39
N GLY A 22 -1.72 17.68 -25.86
CA GLY A 22 -1.87 18.02 -24.45
C GLY A 22 -1.10 19.27 -24.01
N GLU A 23 -0.43 19.98 -24.92
CA GLU A 23 0.18 21.28 -24.64
C GLU A 23 -0.85 22.41 -24.76
N ILE A 24 -0.63 23.51 -24.04
CA ILE A 24 -1.48 24.70 -24.14
C ILE A 24 -0.75 25.77 -24.96
N GLN A 25 -1.36 26.20 -26.05
CA GLN A 25 -0.91 27.33 -26.84
C GLN A 25 -1.58 28.61 -26.32
N ILE A 26 -0.79 29.62 -25.99
CA ILE A 26 -1.25 30.95 -25.62
C ILE A 26 -0.99 31.90 -26.79
N GLU A 27 -2.03 32.58 -27.24
CA GLU A 27 -1.99 33.63 -28.25
C GLU A 27 -2.49 34.93 -27.63
N ALA A 28 -1.56 35.82 -27.27
CA ALA A 28 -1.91 37.15 -26.78
C ALA A 28 -2.31 38.06 -27.95
N GLU A 29 -3.33 38.89 -27.74
CA GLU A 29 -3.70 39.90 -28.72
C GLU A 29 -2.57 40.92 -28.93
N LYS A 30 -2.42 41.38 -30.18
CA LYS A 30 -1.51 42.47 -30.48
C LYS A 30 -2.10 43.77 -29.92
N HIS A 31 -1.25 44.58 -29.32
CA HIS A 31 -1.65 45.86 -28.77
C HIS A 31 -0.65 46.96 -29.14
N ASP A 32 -1.16 48.19 -29.29
CA ASP A 32 -0.40 49.37 -29.72
C ASP A 32 -0.13 50.37 -28.57
N PHE A 33 -0.24 49.94 -27.30
CA PHE A 33 0.01 50.82 -26.16
C PHE A 33 1.50 50.96 -25.84
N GLN A 34 1.90 52.10 -25.27
CA GLN A 34 3.27 52.35 -24.84
C GLN A 34 3.51 51.81 -23.43
N THR A 35 4.47 50.90 -23.29
CA THR A 35 4.98 50.44 -22.00
C THR A 35 5.96 51.46 -21.41
N ILE A 36 5.81 51.73 -20.12
CA ILE A 36 6.64 52.63 -19.32
C ILE A 36 7.20 51.82 -18.15
N ALA A 37 8.53 51.75 -18.02
CA ALA A 37 9.22 51.08 -16.90
C ALA A 37 8.75 49.63 -16.63
N ASP A 38 8.70 48.81 -17.68
CA ASP A 38 8.38 47.37 -17.75
C ASP A 38 7.02 46.88 -17.21
N ASN A 39 6.40 47.59 -16.27
CA ASN A 39 5.21 47.14 -15.53
C ASN A 39 4.06 48.18 -15.54
N TRP A 40 4.18 49.28 -16.27
CA TRP A 40 3.13 50.28 -16.44
C TRP A 40 2.85 50.54 -17.91
N VAL A 41 1.60 50.87 -18.24
CA VAL A 41 1.14 51.13 -19.60
C VAL A 41 0.46 52.48 -19.66
N PHE A 42 0.72 53.22 -20.73
CA PHE A 42 -0.04 54.38 -21.14
C PHE A 42 -0.92 54.05 -22.35
N ASN A 43 -2.24 54.08 -22.16
CA ASN A 43 -3.22 53.80 -23.20
C ASN A 43 -4.40 54.78 -23.09
N ASN A 44 -4.83 55.39 -24.19
CA ASN A 44 -6.00 56.28 -24.26
C ASN A 44 -6.05 57.33 -23.12
N ASN A 45 -4.93 58.02 -22.88
CA ASN A 45 -4.80 59.07 -21.85
C ASN A 45 -4.97 58.57 -20.39
N THR A 46 -4.79 57.27 -20.17
CA THR A 46 -4.80 56.62 -18.85
C THR A 46 -3.46 55.92 -18.60
N LEU A 47 -2.87 56.16 -17.43
CA LEU A 47 -1.68 55.48 -16.93
C LEU A 47 -2.11 54.42 -15.90
N GLN A 48 -1.75 53.16 -16.12
CA GLN A 48 -2.16 52.05 -15.24
C GLN A 48 -1.14 50.90 -15.26
N PRO A 49 -1.07 50.06 -14.21
CA PRO A 49 -0.14 48.93 -14.20
C PRO A 49 -0.47 47.93 -15.31
N LEU A 50 0.53 47.27 -15.88
CA LEU A 50 0.32 46.12 -16.76
C LEU A 50 -0.06 44.92 -15.89
N GLY A 51 -1.18 44.25 -16.19
CA GLY A 51 -1.50 42.97 -15.56
C GLY A 51 -0.44 41.91 -15.86
N VAL A 52 -0.58 40.70 -15.31
CA VAL A 52 0.23 39.55 -15.77
C VAL A 52 -0.17 39.30 -17.22
N GLY A 53 0.57 39.88 -18.15
CA GLY A 53 0.29 39.78 -19.57
C GLY A 53 0.60 38.36 -20.05
N ALA A 54 -0.33 37.77 -20.81
CA ALA A 54 -0.06 36.55 -21.53
C ALA A 54 1.12 36.81 -22.48
N LYS A 55 2.25 36.10 -22.28
CA LYS A 55 3.26 36.01 -23.34
C LYS A 55 2.80 34.92 -24.29
N SER A 56 2.70 35.25 -25.58
CA SER A 56 2.43 34.23 -26.59
C SER A 56 3.51 33.15 -26.54
N GLY A 57 3.10 31.90 -26.49
CA GLY A 57 4.00 30.80 -26.24
C GLY A 57 3.28 29.47 -26.05
N ARG A 58 4.07 28.41 -25.94
CA ARG A 58 3.57 27.04 -25.74
C ARG A 58 3.96 26.55 -24.37
N ILE A 59 2.97 26.15 -23.58
CA ILE A 59 3.17 25.54 -22.27
C ILE A 59 3.36 24.03 -22.48
N PRO A 60 4.53 23.48 -22.13
CA PRO A 60 4.78 22.04 -22.20
C PRO A 60 3.76 21.29 -21.37
N ARG A 61 3.34 20.11 -21.84
CA ARG A 61 2.32 19.29 -21.17
C ARG A 61 2.62 19.06 -19.68
N ALA A 62 3.87 18.78 -19.32
CA ALA A 62 4.27 18.57 -17.92
C ALA A 62 4.13 19.81 -17.01
N GLN A 63 4.03 21.02 -17.58
CA GLN A 63 3.87 22.28 -16.85
C GLN A 63 2.42 22.77 -16.83
N VAL A 64 1.51 22.11 -17.57
CA VAL A 64 0.10 22.51 -17.68
C VAL A 64 -0.57 22.63 -16.31
N PRO A 65 -0.48 21.67 -15.38
CA PRO A 65 -1.16 21.83 -14.09
C PRO A 65 -0.63 22.99 -13.25
N GLN A 66 0.68 23.26 -13.30
CA GLN A 66 1.27 24.42 -12.62
C GLN A 66 0.75 25.73 -13.24
N PHE A 67 0.72 25.81 -14.57
CA PHE A 67 0.17 26.95 -15.31
C PHE A 67 -1.31 27.18 -14.97
N LEU A 68 -2.14 26.12 -15.00
CA LEU A 68 -3.58 26.19 -14.71
C LEU A 68 -3.87 26.66 -13.28
N ASN A 69 -3.02 26.32 -12.31
CA ASN A 69 -3.21 26.70 -10.91
C ASN A 69 -2.62 28.08 -10.58
N ALA A 70 -1.45 28.42 -11.10
CA ALA A 70 -0.71 29.62 -10.70
C ALA A 70 -0.92 30.83 -11.63
N GLU A 71 -1.03 30.59 -12.93
CA GLU A 71 -0.98 31.64 -13.96
C GLU A 71 -2.35 31.87 -14.61
N PHE A 72 -3.02 30.80 -15.07
CA PHE A 72 -4.29 30.87 -15.79
C PHE A 72 -5.40 31.67 -15.09
N PRO A 73 -5.63 31.55 -13.76
CA PRO A 73 -6.67 32.31 -13.07
C PRO A 73 -6.42 33.83 -13.05
N ARG A 74 -5.18 34.26 -13.33
CA ARG A 74 -4.77 35.66 -13.39
C ARG A 74 -4.76 36.21 -14.83
N LEU A 75 -4.89 35.34 -15.83
CA LEU A 75 -4.93 35.71 -17.23
C LEU A 75 -6.37 36.02 -17.65
N ALA A 76 -6.56 37.13 -18.36
CA ALA A 76 -7.82 37.39 -19.08
C ALA A 76 -7.80 36.62 -20.41
N ALA A 77 -7.95 35.29 -20.34
CA ALA A 77 -7.87 34.42 -21.50
C ALA A 77 -9.19 33.70 -21.82
N GLU A 78 -9.61 33.70 -23.08
CA GLU A 78 -10.65 32.81 -23.58
C GLU A 78 -10.04 31.42 -23.87
N ALA A 79 -10.65 30.35 -23.35
CA ALA A 79 -10.12 28.99 -23.47
C ALA A 79 -11.11 28.03 -24.15
N ASN A 80 -10.57 27.06 -24.92
CA ASN A 80 -11.36 25.95 -25.50
C ASN A 80 -11.53 24.75 -24.53
N PHE A 81 -11.19 24.95 -23.26
CA PHE A 81 -11.28 23.96 -22.19
C PHE A 81 -11.78 24.64 -20.92
N ARG A 82 -12.26 23.84 -19.97
CA ARG A 82 -12.58 24.30 -18.61
C ARG A 82 -11.65 23.66 -17.60
N LEU A 83 -11.42 24.33 -16.46
CA LEU A 83 -10.57 23.77 -15.38
C LEU A 83 -11.14 22.44 -14.84
N GLU A 84 -12.47 22.32 -14.81
CA GLU A 84 -13.20 21.10 -14.42
C GLU A 84 -12.97 19.92 -15.38
N ASP A 85 -12.46 20.16 -16.59
CA ASP A 85 -12.13 19.08 -17.51
C ASP A 85 -10.84 18.34 -17.14
N PHE A 86 -10.03 18.90 -16.23
CA PHE A 86 -8.72 18.36 -15.85
C PHE A 86 -8.82 17.57 -14.55
N THR A 87 -8.26 16.37 -14.56
CA THR A 87 -8.19 15.50 -13.38
C THR A 87 -6.76 15.43 -12.87
N LEU A 88 -6.58 15.74 -11.60
CA LEU A 88 -5.29 15.71 -10.90
C LEU A 88 -5.33 14.64 -9.81
N ASP A 89 -4.63 13.53 -10.03
CA ASP A 89 -4.60 12.39 -9.11
C ASP A 89 -3.25 12.26 -8.40
N ILE A 90 -3.25 11.72 -7.19
CA ILE A 90 -2.01 11.24 -6.56
C ILE A 90 -1.78 9.83 -7.06
N GLN A 91 -0.62 9.57 -7.68
CA GLN A 91 -0.28 8.22 -8.13
C GLN A 91 0.49 7.50 -7.03
N PRO A 92 0.09 6.29 -6.61
CA PRO A 92 0.86 5.51 -5.66
C PRO A 92 2.16 5.00 -6.31
N PRO A 93 3.32 5.09 -5.64
CA PRO A 93 4.59 4.62 -6.17
C PRO A 93 4.71 3.10 -6.09
N LYS A 94 5.45 2.52 -7.04
CA LYS A 94 6.04 1.19 -6.86
C LYS A 94 7.44 1.34 -6.28
N PHE A 95 7.68 0.76 -5.10
CA PHE A 95 8.98 0.83 -4.44
C PHE A 95 9.94 -0.21 -4.99
N LEU A 96 11.15 0.23 -5.33
CA LEU A 96 12.26 -0.58 -5.80
C LEU A 96 13.41 -0.45 -4.80
N LEU A 97 13.89 -1.56 -4.25
CA LEU A 97 14.98 -1.58 -3.27
C LEU A 97 16.12 -2.48 -3.78
N GLU A 98 17.25 -1.88 -4.13
CA GLU A 98 18.46 -2.61 -4.51
C GLU A 98 19.41 -2.72 -3.30
N LEU A 99 19.81 -3.94 -2.95
CA LEU A 99 20.72 -4.24 -1.84
C LEU A 99 22.07 -4.78 -2.32
N LYS A 100 23.16 -4.24 -1.78
CA LYS A 100 24.56 -4.63 -2.08
C LYS A 100 25.41 -4.80 -0.82
N GLY A 101 26.52 -5.52 -0.92
CA GLY A 101 27.50 -5.68 0.14
C GLY A 101 27.54 -7.11 0.69
N GLY A 102 27.40 -7.24 2.01
CA GLY A 102 27.43 -8.54 2.67
C GLY A 102 27.00 -8.45 4.13
N LEU A 103 27.25 -9.53 4.89
CA LEU A 103 26.79 -9.63 6.28
C LEU A 103 27.50 -8.72 7.27
N ALA A 104 28.54 -7.97 6.88
CA ALA A 104 29.21 -7.00 7.76
C ALA A 104 28.76 -5.55 7.50
N GLN A 105 28.36 -5.27 6.25
CA GLN A 105 27.90 -3.97 5.80
C GLN A 105 26.99 -4.16 4.59
N LEU A 106 25.85 -3.49 4.61
CA LEU A 106 24.86 -3.52 3.56
C LEU A 106 24.65 -2.09 3.03
N SER A 107 24.51 -1.96 1.71
CA SER A 107 24.17 -0.73 1.02
C SER A 107 22.81 -0.88 0.34
N ALA A 108 21.92 0.08 0.53
CA ALA A 108 20.59 0.10 -0.04
C ALA A 108 20.41 1.31 -0.97
N LEU A 109 19.88 1.09 -2.17
CA LEU A 109 19.37 2.16 -3.03
C LEU A 109 17.85 2.02 -3.07
N LEU A 110 17.14 3.01 -2.53
CA LEU A 110 15.68 3.03 -2.49
C LEU A 110 15.15 3.99 -3.56
N GLN A 111 14.33 3.46 -4.46
CA GLN A 111 13.75 4.21 -5.57
C GLN A 111 12.23 4.02 -5.64
N CYS A 112 11.55 5.00 -6.23
CA CYS A 112 10.12 4.95 -6.52
C CYS A 112 9.90 5.03 -8.02
N ALA A 113 9.12 4.08 -8.55
CA ALA A 113 8.69 4.11 -9.93
C ALA A 113 7.26 4.65 -10.04
N TYR A 114 7.09 5.68 -10.87
CA TYR A 114 5.82 6.23 -11.29
C TYR A 114 5.68 6.02 -12.81
N GLY A 115 5.16 4.84 -13.20
CA GLY A 115 5.18 4.41 -14.60
C GLY A 115 6.62 4.28 -15.13
N PRO A 116 7.01 5.01 -16.20
CA PRO A 116 8.35 4.93 -16.77
C PRO A 116 9.41 5.74 -16.01
N ARG A 117 9.01 6.56 -15.03
CA ARG A 117 9.94 7.43 -14.31
C ARG A 117 10.36 6.81 -13.00
N ILE A 118 11.66 6.90 -12.71
CA ILE A 118 12.27 6.39 -11.48
C ILE A 118 12.85 7.58 -10.70
N ILE A 119 12.49 7.67 -9.43
CA ILE A 119 12.91 8.70 -8.50
C ILE A 119 13.76 8.05 -7.40
N SER A 120 14.96 8.57 -7.15
CA SER A 120 15.82 8.08 -6.08
C SER A 120 15.52 8.81 -4.78
N LEU A 121 15.08 8.08 -3.76
CA LEU A 121 14.70 8.69 -2.48
C LEU A 121 15.94 9.14 -1.70
N GLY A 122 15.87 10.35 -1.15
CA GLY A 122 16.95 10.97 -0.37
C GLY A 122 17.89 11.86 -1.20
N THR A 123 17.87 11.77 -2.53
CA THR A 123 18.67 12.64 -3.42
C THR A 123 17.82 13.54 -4.31
N THR A 124 16.67 13.07 -4.79
CA THR A 124 15.78 13.90 -5.60
C THR A 124 15.12 15.00 -4.76
N SER A 125 15.15 16.25 -5.25
CA SER A 125 14.54 17.39 -4.55
C SER A 125 13.03 17.21 -4.40
N ARG A 126 12.49 17.74 -3.29
CA ARG A 126 11.04 17.84 -3.04
C ARG A 126 10.37 18.87 -3.94
N ASP A 127 11.11 19.92 -4.32
CA ASP A 127 10.61 21.00 -5.17
C ASP A 127 10.52 20.60 -6.65
N GLU A 128 11.08 19.43 -6.99
CA GLU A 128 10.84 18.75 -8.27
C GLU A 128 9.45 18.09 -8.24
N ALA A 129 8.42 18.92 -8.03
CA ALA A 129 7.01 18.56 -8.13
C ALA A 129 6.67 18.37 -9.61
N ILE A 130 7.00 17.19 -10.12
CA ILE A 130 6.82 16.88 -11.52
C ILE A 130 5.41 16.32 -11.71
N TRP A 131 4.57 17.07 -12.42
CA TRP A 131 3.32 16.52 -12.93
C TRP A 131 3.62 15.49 -14.03
N LEU A 132 2.97 14.35 -13.92
CA LEU A 132 3.11 13.20 -14.79
C LEU A 132 1.86 13.14 -15.69
N PRO A 133 1.96 13.50 -16.97
CA PRO A 133 0.83 13.42 -17.88
C PRO A 133 0.46 11.97 -18.19
N ASP A 134 -0.83 11.65 -18.23
CA ASP A 134 -1.33 10.33 -18.62
C ASP A 134 -1.13 10.09 -20.14
N PRO A 135 -0.42 9.04 -20.59
CA PRO A 135 -0.25 8.80 -22.02
C PRO A 135 -1.55 8.67 -22.83
N ALA A 136 -2.65 8.22 -22.21
CA ALA A 136 -3.93 7.97 -22.85
C ALA A 136 -4.90 9.16 -22.78
N ASP A 137 -4.73 10.07 -21.83
CA ASP A 137 -5.64 11.22 -21.62
C ASP A 137 -4.87 12.54 -21.46
N VAL A 138 -5.11 13.48 -22.40
CA VAL A 138 -4.47 14.80 -22.43
C VAL A 138 -4.84 15.72 -21.28
N LYS A 139 -5.96 15.45 -20.59
CA LYS A 139 -6.46 16.26 -19.48
C LYS A 139 -6.19 15.64 -18.10
N ARG A 140 -5.65 14.42 -18.06
CA ARG A 140 -5.32 13.73 -16.82
C ARG A 140 -3.84 13.83 -16.48
N TYR A 141 -3.59 14.17 -15.22
CA TYR A 141 -2.24 14.31 -14.67
C TYR A 141 -2.18 13.61 -13.31
N SER A 142 -1.06 12.98 -13.04
CA SER A 142 -0.74 12.52 -11.70
C SER A 142 0.42 13.28 -11.09
N THR A 143 0.49 13.28 -9.77
CA THR A 143 1.64 13.77 -9.01
C THR A 143 2.23 12.67 -8.14
N ARG A 144 3.43 12.92 -7.63
CA ARG A 144 4.14 12.06 -6.68
C ARG A 144 3.37 11.96 -5.36
N ASP A 145 3.31 10.77 -4.80
CA ASP A 145 2.85 10.57 -3.43
C ASP A 145 4.01 10.79 -2.46
N LEU A 146 4.27 12.07 -2.13
CA LEU A 146 5.35 12.44 -1.22
C LEU A 146 5.18 11.84 0.19
N ALA A 147 3.95 11.57 0.61
CA ALA A 147 3.68 10.95 1.90
C ALA A 147 4.13 9.48 1.90
N ALA A 148 3.79 8.73 0.85
CA ALA A 148 4.25 7.36 0.68
C ALA A 148 5.78 7.28 0.55
N GLU A 149 6.41 8.19 -0.21
CA GLU A 149 7.87 8.28 -0.33
C GLU A 149 8.55 8.51 1.04
N GLN A 150 8.04 9.46 1.83
CA GLN A 150 8.56 9.73 3.17
C GLN A 150 8.37 8.55 4.12
N ALA A 151 7.22 7.87 4.04
CA ALA A 151 6.95 6.68 4.85
C ALA A 151 7.91 5.54 4.51
N ALA A 152 8.19 5.29 3.22
CA ALA A 152 9.14 4.28 2.78
C ALA A 152 10.58 4.60 3.24
N LEU A 153 11.02 5.85 3.08
CA LEU A 153 12.30 6.30 3.60
C LEU A 153 12.39 6.11 5.13
N GLY A 154 11.33 6.48 5.84
CA GLY A 154 11.25 6.31 7.30
C GLY A 154 11.29 4.85 7.75
N ARG A 155 10.85 3.90 6.93
CA ARG A 155 11.04 2.46 7.19
C ARG A 155 12.50 2.05 7.04
N LEU A 156 13.17 2.49 5.98
CA LEU A 156 14.58 2.18 5.76
C LEU A 156 15.47 2.75 6.89
N LEU A 157 15.21 3.98 7.32
CA LEU A 157 15.94 4.59 8.44
C LEU A 157 15.67 3.90 9.78
N ARG A 158 14.42 3.48 10.05
CA ARG A 158 14.08 2.70 11.27
C ARG A 158 14.71 1.31 11.29
N ALA A 159 14.96 0.73 10.12
CA ALA A 159 15.73 -0.50 9.97
C ALA A 159 17.25 -0.32 10.26
N GLY A 160 17.69 0.90 10.61
CA GLY A 160 19.06 1.21 11.03
C GLY A 160 19.98 1.70 9.93
N PHE A 161 19.47 1.91 8.71
CA PHE A 161 20.26 2.50 7.63
C PHE A 161 20.53 4.00 7.88
N SER A 162 21.68 4.46 7.41
CA SER A 162 22.14 5.86 7.49
C SER A 162 22.54 6.39 6.12
N GLY A 163 22.46 7.69 5.91
CA GLY A 163 22.75 8.33 4.62
C GLY A 163 21.58 9.21 4.13
N PRO A 164 21.45 9.44 2.81
CA PRO A 164 22.22 8.80 1.73
C PRO A 164 23.66 9.34 1.59
N ASP A 165 24.52 8.56 0.91
CA ASP A 165 25.85 8.98 0.46
C ASP A 165 25.79 9.80 -0.85
N SER A 166 26.95 10.18 -1.39
CA SER A 166 27.04 10.96 -2.64
C SER A 166 26.50 10.23 -3.88
N GLN A 167 26.30 8.91 -3.80
CA GLN A 167 25.69 8.09 -4.85
C GLN A 167 24.19 7.84 -4.59
N GLY A 168 23.63 8.42 -3.53
CA GLY A 168 22.24 8.25 -3.15
C GLY A 168 21.93 6.95 -2.41
N ARG A 169 22.96 6.25 -1.91
CA ARG A 169 22.77 4.97 -1.23
C ARG A 169 22.81 5.13 0.28
N PHE A 170 22.01 4.34 0.95
CA PHE A 170 21.97 4.23 2.39
C PHE A 170 22.87 3.09 2.85
N GLN A 171 23.51 3.23 3.99
CA GLN A 171 24.49 2.30 4.53
C GLN A 171 24.01 1.77 5.88
N LEU A 172 24.05 0.45 6.03
CA LEU A 172 23.81 -0.26 7.29
C LEU A 172 25.13 -0.92 7.70
N LEU A 173 25.69 -0.46 8.80
CA LEU A 173 26.99 -0.89 9.28
C LEU A 173 26.86 -1.86 10.45
N GLY A 174 27.74 -2.86 10.46
CA GLY A 174 27.86 -3.82 11.56
C GLY A 174 27.05 -5.09 11.31
N GLN A 175 27.66 -6.23 11.63
CA GLN A 175 27.07 -7.53 11.36
C GLN A 175 25.73 -7.75 12.08
N ASN A 176 25.64 -7.36 13.35
CA ASN A 176 24.40 -7.52 14.12
C ASN A 176 23.24 -6.73 13.50
N SER A 177 23.51 -5.50 13.03
CA SER A 177 22.51 -4.65 12.36
C SER A 177 22.03 -5.30 11.06
N VAL A 178 22.94 -5.81 10.25
CA VAL A 178 22.61 -6.51 8.99
C VAL A 178 21.80 -7.79 9.25
N LEU A 179 22.20 -8.59 10.24
CA LEU A 179 21.45 -9.80 10.62
C LEU A 179 20.04 -9.47 11.14
N ASN A 180 19.91 -8.41 11.95
CA ASN A 180 18.61 -7.94 12.44
C ASN A 180 17.71 -7.44 11.30
N PHE A 181 18.27 -6.73 10.31
CA PHE A 181 17.54 -6.33 9.11
C PHE A 181 16.99 -7.53 8.34
N PHE A 182 17.82 -8.57 8.13
CA PHE A 182 17.38 -9.80 7.45
C PHE A 182 16.36 -10.62 8.26
N ALA A 183 16.40 -10.52 9.58
CA ALA A 183 15.46 -11.17 10.50
C ALA A 183 14.08 -10.47 10.55
N GLY A 184 14.04 -9.14 10.45
CA GLY A 184 12.83 -8.36 10.68
C GLY A 184 12.28 -7.62 9.48
N ASP A 185 12.99 -6.58 9.04
CA ASP A 185 12.48 -5.68 8.01
C ASP A 185 12.47 -6.33 6.63
N PHE A 186 13.51 -7.09 6.28
CA PHE A 186 13.67 -7.64 4.93
C PHE A 186 12.50 -8.52 4.47
N PRO A 187 11.98 -9.50 5.25
CA PRO A 187 10.82 -10.29 4.84
C PRO A 187 9.54 -9.46 4.64
N LYS A 188 9.38 -8.35 5.39
CA LYS A 188 8.24 -7.43 5.23
C LYS A 188 8.41 -6.62 3.94
N LEU A 189 9.59 -6.07 3.70
CA LEU A 189 9.91 -5.32 2.49
C LEU A 189 9.79 -6.19 1.22
N GLN A 190 10.22 -7.45 1.25
CA GLN A 190 10.06 -8.37 0.11
C GLN A 190 8.61 -8.64 -0.28
N ARG A 191 7.67 -8.57 0.67
CA ARG A 191 6.23 -8.77 0.41
C ARG A 191 5.58 -7.56 -0.25
N GLU A 192 6.10 -6.37 0.04
CA GLU A 192 5.47 -5.11 -0.33
C GLU A 192 6.18 -4.40 -1.48
N TRP A 193 7.50 -4.59 -1.62
CA TRP A 193 8.38 -3.87 -2.55
C TRP A 193 9.04 -4.85 -3.53
N GLU A 194 9.51 -4.31 -4.66
CA GLU A 194 10.39 -5.06 -5.55
C GLU A 194 11.83 -4.95 -5.04
N VAL A 195 12.31 -6.02 -4.40
CA VAL A 195 13.64 -6.07 -3.79
C VAL A 195 14.58 -6.88 -4.65
N THR A 196 15.74 -6.32 -4.99
CA THR A 196 16.82 -7.00 -5.71
C THR A 196 18.09 -7.02 -4.86
N MET A 197 18.87 -8.09 -4.99
CA MET A 197 20.14 -8.27 -4.28
C MET A 197 21.25 -8.54 -5.29
N GLU A 198 22.47 -8.05 -5.03
CA GLU A 198 23.61 -8.46 -5.85
C GLU A 198 23.97 -9.94 -5.62
N GLU A 199 24.47 -10.61 -6.65
CA GLU A 199 24.78 -12.05 -6.64
C GLU A 199 25.64 -12.48 -5.44
N ARG A 200 26.63 -11.64 -5.06
CA ARG A 200 27.50 -11.91 -3.90
C ARG A 200 26.71 -11.91 -2.58
N LEU A 201 25.81 -10.95 -2.42
CA LEU A 201 24.96 -10.85 -1.24
C LEU A 201 24.02 -12.05 -1.17
N GLU A 202 23.34 -12.38 -2.28
CA GLU A 202 22.45 -13.55 -2.40
C GLU A 202 23.14 -14.85 -2.00
N ARG A 203 24.36 -15.08 -2.50
CA ARG A 203 25.17 -16.24 -2.14
C ARG A 203 25.50 -16.23 -0.65
N SER A 204 25.92 -15.08 -0.13
CA SER A 204 26.31 -14.96 1.28
C SER A 204 25.13 -15.20 2.24
N THR A 205 23.94 -14.71 1.91
CA THR A 205 22.72 -14.92 2.70
C THR A 205 22.29 -16.39 2.64
N SER A 206 22.33 -17.00 1.45
CA SER A 206 21.92 -18.39 1.24
C SER A 206 22.85 -19.40 1.93
N GLU A 207 24.15 -19.13 1.95
CA GLU A 207 25.15 -20.02 2.55
C GLU A 207 25.26 -19.87 4.08
N LYS A 208 25.07 -18.65 4.59
CA LYS A 208 25.40 -18.33 5.99
C LYS A 208 24.19 -18.04 6.88
N LEU A 209 23.01 -17.85 6.32
CA LEU A 209 21.78 -17.63 7.09
C LEU A 209 20.87 -18.86 7.01
N GLU A 210 20.25 -19.20 8.12
CA GLU A 210 19.11 -20.13 8.19
C GLU A 210 17.96 -19.42 8.89
N ARG A 211 16.73 -19.57 8.37
CA ARG A 211 15.58 -18.95 9.02
C ARG A 211 15.07 -19.84 10.14
N ILE A 212 14.72 -19.23 11.26
CA ILE A 212 13.98 -19.89 12.33
C ILE A 212 12.51 -19.64 12.05
N GLU A 213 11.78 -20.72 11.80
CA GLU A 213 10.34 -20.69 11.57
C GLU A 213 9.59 -21.48 12.64
N PRO A 214 8.33 -21.11 12.94
CA PRO A 214 7.47 -21.92 13.77
C PRO A 214 7.05 -23.19 13.03
N ARG A 215 7.12 -24.32 13.72
CA ARG A 215 6.59 -25.61 13.32
C ARG A 215 5.45 -25.97 14.25
N PHE A 216 4.36 -26.43 13.64
CA PHE A 216 3.12 -26.74 14.35
C PHE A 216 2.84 -28.23 14.29
N GLU A 217 2.51 -28.80 15.45
CA GLU A 217 1.91 -30.12 15.55
C GLU A 217 0.57 -29.98 16.24
N ILE A 218 -0.48 -30.49 15.59
CA ILE A 218 -1.83 -30.40 16.10
C ILE A 218 -2.28 -31.77 16.58
N THR A 219 -2.79 -31.82 17.80
CA THR A 219 -3.31 -33.05 18.40
C THR A 219 -4.74 -32.85 18.88
N PRO A 220 -5.68 -33.76 18.58
CA PRO A 220 -7.03 -33.68 19.12
C PRO A 220 -6.99 -33.85 20.64
N SER A 221 -7.73 -33.02 21.37
CA SER A 221 -7.71 -33.00 22.85
C SER A 221 -9.15 -33.06 23.37
N GLY A 222 -9.75 -34.25 23.27
CA GLY A 222 -11.18 -34.45 23.56
C GLY A 222 -12.09 -33.96 22.42
N GLU A 223 -13.39 -33.84 22.70
CA GLU A 223 -14.38 -33.55 21.66
C GLU A 223 -14.39 -32.06 21.24
N ARG A 224 -14.19 -31.15 22.19
CA ARG A 224 -14.31 -29.70 22.01
C ARG A 224 -12.99 -28.96 21.81
N TRP A 225 -11.84 -29.61 22.02
CA TRP A 225 -10.54 -28.92 22.00
C TRP A 225 -9.54 -29.63 21.09
N PHE A 226 -8.55 -28.88 20.64
CA PHE A 226 -7.31 -29.42 20.11
C PHE A 226 -6.13 -28.69 20.75
N ASP A 227 -5.01 -29.39 20.88
CA ASP A 227 -3.76 -28.81 21.34
C ASP A 227 -2.91 -28.47 20.10
N LEU A 228 -2.44 -27.23 20.04
CA LEU A 228 -1.52 -26.67 19.06
C LEU A 228 -0.14 -26.54 19.70
N ASP A 229 0.72 -27.52 19.46
CA ASP A 229 2.12 -27.48 19.89
C ASP A 229 2.93 -26.62 18.92
N VAL A 230 3.66 -25.66 19.48
CA VAL A 230 4.50 -24.73 18.72
C VAL A 230 5.96 -24.98 19.08
N ALA A 231 6.74 -25.39 18.09
CA ALA A 231 8.19 -25.50 18.18
C ALA A 231 8.84 -24.52 17.21
N PHE A 232 10.04 -24.05 17.52
CA PHE A 232 10.82 -23.24 16.59
C PHE A 232 12.02 -24.05 16.12
N SER A 233 12.33 -23.99 14.84
CA SER A 233 13.50 -24.68 14.31
C SER A 233 14.09 -23.98 13.11
N SER A 234 15.41 -24.11 12.93
CA SER A 234 16.08 -23.69 11.71
C SER A 234 15.78 -24.63 10.54
N ASP A 235 16.05 -24.17 9.32
CA ASP A 235 16.03 -24.99 8.10
C ASP A 235 16.94 -26.23 8.24
N GLY A 236 18.10 -26.09 8.89
CA GLY A 236 19.02 -27.18 9.23
C GLY A 236 18.54 -28.12 10.35
N GLY A 237 17.37 -27.88 10.93
CA GLY A 237 16.73 -28.75 11.92
C GLY A 237 17.16 -28.52 13.38
N GLU A 238 17.96 -27.49 13.66
CA GLU A 238 18.27 -27.10 15.04
C GLU A 238 17.01 -26.53 15.71
N LYS A 239 16.68 -26.99 16.93
CA LYS A 239 15.44 -26.62 17.63
C LYS A 239 15.70 -25.53 18.67
N PHE A 240 14.74 -24.63 18.82
CA PHE A 240 14.76 -23.52 19.77
C PHE A 240 13.56 -23.62 20.72
N SER A 241 13.78 -23.39 22.00
CA SER A 241 12.69 -23.30 22.97
C SER A 241 11.96 -21.95 22.83
N ALA A 242 10.70 -21.89 23.25
CA ALA A 242 9.96 -20.63 23.26
C ALA A 242 10.64 -19.55 24.12
N MET A 243 11.30 -19.94 25.21
CA MET A 243 12.07 -19.01 26.06
C MET A 243 13.29 -18.45 25.33
N ASP A 244 13.98 -19.26 24.52
CA ASP A 244 15.13 -18.79 23.74
C ASP A 244 14.69 -17.76 22.71
N ILE A 245 13.57 -18.03 22.01
CA ILE A 245 12.99 -17.08 21.05
C ILE A 245 12.58 -15.79 21.74
N GLN A 246 11.86 -15.86 22.86
CA GLN A 246 11.46 -14.67 23.63
C GLN A 246 12.66 -13.87 24.12
N ARG A 247 13.71 -14.54 24.60
CA ARG A 247 14.95 -13.88 25.03
C ARG A 247 15.62 -13.14 23.86
N LEU A 248 15.70 -13.76 22.69
CA LEU A 248 16.28 -13.15 21.49
C LEU A 248 15.48 -11.89 21.08
N LEU A 249 14.15 -11.98 21.02
CA LEU A 249 13.26 -10.85 20.71
C LEU A 249 13.40 -9.71 21.72
N LEU A 250 13.35 -10.00 23.02
CA LEU A 250 13.47 -8.99 24.08
C LEU A 250 14.85 -8.31 24.11
N SER A 251 15.90 -9.01 23.69
CA SER A 251 17.24 -8.44 23.61
C SER A 251 17.48 -7.57 22.37
N GLY A 252 16.56 -7.59 21.39
CA GLY A 252 16.75 -6.99 20.07
C GLY A 252 17.80 -7.70 19.21
N GLN A 253 18.38 -8.81 19.67
CA GLN A 253 19.23 -9.69 18.87
C GLN A 253 18.35 -10.77 18.25
N ASN A 254 17.77 -10.48 17.09
CA ASN A 254 16.85 -11.38 16.38
C ASN A 254 17.58 -12.51 15.64
N HIS A 255 18.77 -12.87 16.11
CA HIS A 255 19.63 -13.86 15.50
C HIS A 255 20.51 -14.56 16.54
N THR A 256 20.98 -15.76 16.22
CA THR A 256 21.91 -16.53 17.04
C THR A 256 22.84 -17.36 16.16
N ARG A 257 23.93 -17.88 16.72
CA ARG A 257 24.89 -18.71 15.98
C ARG A 257 24.60 -20.19 16.18
N LEU A 258 24.44 -20.92 15.08
CA LEU A 258 24.19 -22.35 15.06
C LEU A 258 25.47 -23.16 15.27
N LYS A 259 25.29 -24.44 15.63
CA LYS A 259 26.42 -25.39 15.79
C LYS A 259 27.22 -25.61 14.50
N ASN A 260 26.57 -25.48 13.35
CA ASN A 260 27.19 -25.57 12.02
C ASN A 260 27.96 -24.28 11.62
N GLY A 261 27.99 -23.27 12.50
CA GLY A 261 28.70 -22.01 12.29
C GLY A 261 27.92 -20.93 11.53
N LYS A 262 26.75 -21.26 10.96
CA LYS A 262 25.83 -20.30 10.33
C LYS A 262 25.08 -19.46 11.36
N PHE A 263 24.42 -18.41 10.89
CA PHE A 263 23.53 -17.60 11.70
C PHE A 263 22.09 -18.05 11.50
N ALA A 264 21.39 -18.32 12.59
CA ALA A 264 19.96 -18.49 12.58
C ALA A 264 19.30 -17.12 12.81
N VAL A 265 18.44 -16.69 11.90
CA VAL A 265 17.68 -15.44 11.99
C VAL A 265 16.22 -15.74 12.25
N ILE A 266 15.63 -15.07 13.24
CA ILE A 266 14.20 -15.23 13.56
C ILE A 266 13.40 -14.39 12.59
N ASP A 267 12.44 -14.99 11.87
CA ASP A 267 11.43 -14.20 11.17
C ASP A 267 10.49 -13.58 12.21
N THR A 268 10.79 -12.34 12.60
CA THR A 268 9.99 -11.64 13.62
C THR A 268 8.56 -11.41 13.15
N GLY A 269 8.33 -11.22 11.84
CA GLY A 269 6.99 -11.09 11.27
C GLY A 269 6.21 -12.40 11.40
N ALA A 270 6.86 -13.55 11.22
CA ALA A 270 6.23 -14.85 11.46
C ALA A 270 5.80 -15.05 12.92
N VAL A 271 6.60 -14.56 13.87
CA VAL A 271 6.26 -14.61 15.31
C VAL A 271 5.12 -13.66 15.65
N GLU A 272 5.15 -12.43 15.14
CA GLU A 272 4.06 -11.45 15.30
C GLU A 272 2.74 -12.00 14.76
N GLU A 273 2.74 -12.54 13.53
CA GLU A 273 1.56 -13.15 12.91
C GLU A 273 1.04 -14.33 13.74
N LEU A 274 1.92 -15.16 14.30
CA LEU A 274 1.51 -16.23 15.21
C LEU A 274 0.88 -15.67 16.50
N GLN A 275 1.46 -14.61 17.08
CA GLN A 275 0.90 -13.98 18.28
C GLN A 275 -0.49 -13.41 18.03
N GLU A 276 -0.73 -12.78 16.87
CA GLU A 276 -2.05 -12.29 16.46
C GLU A 276 -3.07 -13.44 16.36
N VAL A 277 -2.72 -14.53 15.68
CA VAL A 277 -3.59 -15.72 15.58
C VAL A 277 -3.93 -16.28 16.96
N LEU A 278 -2.96 -16.34 17.87
CA LEU A 278 -3.17 -16.81 19.23
C LEU A 278 -4.05 -15.84 20.04
N LEU A 279 -3.87 -14.52 19.89
CA LEU A 279 -4.71 -13.52 20.56
C LEU A 279 -6.18 -13.67 20.14
N ASP A 280 -6.45 -13.88 18.85
CA ASP A 280 -7.80 -14.06 18.32
C ASP A 280 -8.47 -15.35 18.81
N CYS A 281 -7.68 -16.41 19.04
CA CYS A 281 -8.19 -17.70 19.52
C CYS A 281 -8.44 -17.74 21.03
N ALA A 282 -7.91 -16.78 21.79
CA ALA A 282 -7.91 -16.77 23.26
C ALA A 282 -7.60 -18.16 23.91
N PRO A 283 -6.46 -18.80 23.57
CA PRO A 283 -6.14 -20.15 23.99
C PRO A 283 -5.85 -20.27 25.47
N GLN A 284 -5.98 -21.48 25.99
CA GLN A 284 -5.41 -21.85 27.29
C GLN A 284 -3.97 -22.33 27.08
N GLN A 285 -2.99 -21.61 27.61
CA GLN A 285 -1.58 -21.97 27.49
C GLN A 285 -1.21 -23.12 28.43
N HIS A 286 -0.40 -24.07 27.95
CA HIS A 286 0.23 -25.11 28.77
C HIS A 286 1.72 -25.27 28.40
N ALA A 287 2.42 -26.20 29.07
CA ALA A 287 3.88 -26.32 28.99
C ALA A 287 4.48 -26.60 27.59
N LYS A 288 3.69 -27.10 26.64
CA LYS A 288 4.15 -27.50 25.29
C LYS A 288 3.51 -26.70 24.14
N GLY A 289 2.49 -25.90 24.44
CA GLY A 289 1.68 -25.26 23.41
C GLY A 289 0.41 -24.62 23.95
N TYR A 290 -0.60 -24.58 23.08
CA TYR A 290 -1.85 -23.87 23.30
C TYR A 290 -3.03 -24.80 23.09
N ARG A 291 -3.96 -24.81 24.03
CA ARG A 291 -5.25 -25.48 23.85
C ARG A 291 -6.26 -24.49 23.27
N ILE A 292 -6.84 -24.86 22.14
CA ILE A 292 -7.75 -24.02 21.35
C ILE A 292 -9.09 -24.74 21.16
N ASP A 293 -10.18 -23.98 21.20
CA ASP A 293 -11.53 -24.50 20.95
C ASP A 293 -11.65 -24.98 19.50
N ARG A 294 -12.27 -26.14 19.29
CA ARG A 294 -12.44 -26.75 17.98
C ARG A 294 -13.22 -25.86 17.00
N ALA A 295 -14.10 -24.98 17.48
CA ALA A 295 -14.79 -23.99 16.65
C ALA A 295 -13.83 -23.04 15.91
N GLN A 296 -12.62 -22.85 16.45
CA GLN A 296 -11.56 -22.02 15.89
C GLN A 296 -10.65 -22.77 14.90
N GLY A 297 -10.86 -24.08 14.72
CA GLY A 297 -9.97 -24.95 13.94
C GLY A 297 -9.78 -24.49 12.49
N ALA A 298 -10.83 -24.03 11.81
CA ALA A 298 -10.73 -23.56 10.43
C ALA A 298 -9.94 -22.24 10.32
N PHE A 299 -10.14 -21.33 11.28
CA PHE A 299 -9.37 -20.09 11.35
C PHE A 299 -7.89 -20.41 11.54
N VAL A 300 -7.55 -21.19 12.58
CA VAL A 300 -6.16 -21.61 12.84
C VAL A 300 -5.56 -22.31 11.63
N GLN A 301 -6.28 -23.25 11.01
CA GLN A 301 -5.82 -23.93 9.80
C GLN A 301 -5.47 -22.94 8.69
N SER A 302 -6.37 -21.99 8.39
CA SER A 302 -6.15 -21.00 7.34
C SER A 302 -4.95 -20.09 7.62
N SER A 303 -4.79 -19.68 8.88
CA SER A 303 -3.75 -18.75 9.30
C SER A 303 -2.36 -19.40 9.31
N ILE A 304 -2.27 -20.68 9.70
CA ILE A 304 -0.98 -21.36 9.82
C ILE A 304 -0.61 -22.24 8.62
N ASN A 305 -1.47 -22.35 7.60
CA ASN A 305 -1.29 -23.26 6.47
C ASN A 305 0.04 -23.04 5.71
N ARG A 306 0.53 -21.79 5.66
CA ARG A 306 1.80 -21.46 5.00
C ARG A 306 3.01 -22.22 5.58
N TRP A 307 2.95 -22.56 6.87
CA TRP A 307 3.99 -23.31 7.58
C TRP A 307 3.79 -24.83 7.52
N LYS A 308 2.80 -25.30 6.74
CA LYS A 308 2.52 -26.73 6.50
C LYS A 308 2.45 -27.53 7.81
N PRO A 309 1.48 -27.21 8.69
CA PRO A 309 1.39 -27.83 10.00
C PRO A 309 1.20 -29.35 9.89
N LYS A 310 1.75 -30.11 10.83
CA LYS A 310 1.46 -31.53 10.95
C LYS A 310 0.11 -31.69 11.67
N ALA A 311 -0.92 -32.05 10.93
CA ALA A 311 -2.29 -32.17 11.43
C ALA A 311 -2.86 -33.58 11.17
N PRO A 312 -3.79 -34.08 12.00
CA PRO A 312 -4.49 -35.32 11.73
C PRO A 312 -5.43 -35.17 10.53
N ALA A 313 -5.75 -36.29 9.87
CA ALA A 313 -6.66 -36.29 8.73
C ALA A 313 -8.04 -35.73 9.14
N GLY A 314 -8.57 -34.79 8.34
CA GLY A 314 -9.83 -34.13 8.63
C GLY A 314 -9.76 -33.04 9.71
N TRP A 315 -8.57 -32.66 10.18
CA TRP A 315 -8.43 -31.49 11.03
C TRP A 315 -8.61 -30.21 10.23
N GLY A 316 -9.43 -29.30 10.78
CA GLY A 316 -9.82 -28.08 10.08
C GLY A 316 -10.84 -28.30 8.96
N ASP A 317 -11.16 -29.55 8.61
CA ASP A 317 -12.30 -29.87 7.74
C ASP A 317 -13.61 -29.51 8.46
N VAL A 318 -14.00 -28.25 8.32
CA VAL A 318 -15.34 -27.83 8.68
C VAL A 318 -16.23 -28.17 7.50
N LYS A 319 -17.11 -29.15 7.71
CA LYS A 319 -18.28 -29.30 6.84
C LYS A 319 -19.13 -28.05 6.98
N MET A 320 -18.97 -27.15 6.02
CA MET A 320 -19.84 -25.99 5.88
C MET A 320 -21.19 -26.51 5.39
N GLU A 321 -22.11 -26.71 6.33
CA GLU A 321 -23.47 -27.09 6.01
C GLU A 321 -24.29 -25.85 5.68
N CYS A 322 -24.89 -25.87 4.50
CA CYS A 322 -25.83 -24.84 4.09
C CYS A 322 -27.08 -24.96 4.97
N PRO A 323 -27.47 -23.91 5.71
CA PRO A 323 -28.66 -23.96 6.55
C PRO A 323 -29.93 -24.14 5.69
N PRO A 324 -31.06 -24.55 6.29
CA PRO A 324 -32.31 -24.70 5.54
C PRO A 324 -32.73 -23.35 4.90
N LEU A 325 -32.69 -23.28 3.57
CA LEU A 325 -32.94 -22.03 2.82
C LEU A 325 -34.40 -21.83 2.40
N GLY A 326 -35.30 -22.75 2.75
CA GLY A 326 -36.69 -22.73 2.27
C GLY A 326 -36.76 -22.62 0.74
N ASP A 327 -37.66 -21.77 0.25
CA ASP A 327 -37.88 -21.54 -1.19
C ASP A 327 -36.66 -20.98 -1.91
N LEU A 328 -35.80 -20.21 -1.21
CA LEU A 328 -34.56 -19.69 -1.80
C LEU A 328 -33.58 -20.82 -2.16
N GLY A 329 -33.70 -21.99 -1.53
CA GLY A 329 -32.86 -23.15 -1.82
C GLY A 329 -32.95 -23.64 -3.27
N THR A 330 -34.06 -23.41 -3.98
CA THR A 330 -34.22 -23.79 -5.40
C THR A 330 -33.72 -22.69 -6.35
N VAL A 331 -33.62 -21.45 -5.86
CA VAL A 331 -33.20 -20.27 -6.63
C VAL A 331 -31.68 -20.08 -6.60
N LEU A 332 -31.03 -20.34 -5.45
CA LEU A 332 -29.59 -20.13 -5.28
C LEU A 332 -28.76 -21.09 -6.15
N ARG A 333 -27.73 -20.54 -6.80
CA ARG A 333 -26.71 -21.32 -7.51
C ARG A 333 -25.82 -22.09 -6.52
N ALA A 334 -25.15 -23.15 -6.98
CA ALA A 334 -24.31 -23.98 -6.12
C ALA A 334 -23.24 -23.17 -5.34
N TYR A 335 -22.53 -22.26 -6.02
CA TYR A 335 -21.54 -21.41 -5.35
C TYR A 335 -22.15 -20.46 -4.31
N GLN A 336 -23.38 -19.99 -4.53
CA GLN A 336 -24.10 -19.14 -3.58
C GLN A 336 -24.50 -19.93 -2.33
N LYS A 337 -24.88 -21.20 -2.49
CA LYS A 337 -25.13 -22.10 -1.36
C LYS A 337 -23.87 -22.33 -0.53
N THR A 338 -22.71 -22.44 -1.18
CA THR A 338 -21.41 -22.48 -0.50
C THR A 338 -21.15 -21.19 0.28
N GLY A 339 -21.42 -20.02 -0.30
CA GLY A 339 -21.30 -18.74 0.40
C GLY A 339 -22.22 -18.63 1.62
N VAL A 340 -23.47 -19.09 1.52
CA VAL A 340 -24.40 -19.12 2.66
C VAL A 340 -23.96 -20.13 3.72
N ALA A 341 -23.43 -21.29 3.31
CA ALA A 341 -22.87 -22.28 4.23
C ALA A 341 -21.65 -21.71 4.98
N TRP A 342 -20.80 -20.93 4.31
CA TRP A 342 -19.69 -20.22 4.91
C TRP A 342 -20.14 -19.15 5.92
N LEU A 343 -21.15 -18.33 5.58
CA LEU A 343 -21.74 -17.36 6.51
C LEU A 343 -22.34 -18.04 7.75
N ASN A 344 -23.02 -19.18 7.57
CA ASN A 344 -23.56 -19.97 8.66
C ASN A 344 -22.46 -20.57 9.54
N PHE A 345 -21.38 -21.07 8.94
CA PHE A 345 -20.20 -21.52 9.66
C PHE A 345 -19.61 -20.39 10.52
N LEU A 346 -19.38 -19.21 9.94
CA LEU A 346 -18.84 -18.07 10.69
C LEU A 346 -19.70 -17.74 11.92
N ARG A 347 -21.02 -17.65 11.73
CA ARG A 347 -21.95 -17.41 12.85
C ARG A 347 -21.85 -18.50 13.92
N GLN A 348 -21.85 -19.78 13.54
CA GLN A 348 -21.79 -20.89 14.49
C GLN A 348 -20.46 -20.89 15.27
N SER A 349 -19.38 -20.46 14.62
CA SER A 349 -18.06 -20.33 15.24
C SER A 349 -17.86 -19.01 16.00
N GLY A 350 -18.85 -18.10 16.03
CA GLY A 350 -18.73 -16.80 16.69
C GLY A 350 -17.83 -15.80 15.95
N PHE A 351 -17.56 -16.04 14.67
CA PHE A 351 -16.74 -15.19 13.83
C PHE A 351 -17.54 -14.12 13.09
N ALA A 352 -16.91 -12.98 12.86
CA ALA A 352 -17.29 -12.05 11.81
C ALA A 352 -16.63 -12.45 10.48
N GLY A 353 -17.12 -11.92 9.36
CA GLY A 353 -16.50 -12.17 8.07
C GLY A 353 -16.86 -11.13 7.03
N ILE A 354 -16.02 -11.05 6.00
CA ILE A 354 -16.21 -10.15 4.86
C ILE A 354 -16.53 -11.01 3.64
N LEU A 355 -17.77 -10.96 3.16
CA LEU A 355 -18.15 -11.62 1.92
C LEU A 355 -17.69 -10.77 0.73
N ALA A 356 -16.45 -11.00 0.29
CA ALA A 356 -15.77 -10.22 -0.75
C ALA A 356 -15.79 -10.87 -2.14
N ASP A 357 -16.85 -11.62 -2.48
CA ASP A 357 -17.04 -12.16 -3.83
C ASP A 357 -16.99 -11.07 -4.90
N GLU A 358 -16.64 -11.42 -6.15
CA GLU A 358 -16.67 -10.49 -7.28
C GLU A 358 -18.04 -9.79 -7.44
N MET A 359 -18.02 -8.59 -8.03
CA MET A 359 -19.24 -7.83 -8.32
C MET A 359 -20.14 -8.62 -9.26
N GLY A 360 -21.45 -8.68 -8.97
CA GLY A 360 -22.42 -9.40 -9.79
C GLY A 360 -22.67 -10.87 -9.41
N LEU A 361 -21.90 -11.47 -8.50
CA LEU A 361 -22.11 -12.85 -8.02
C LEU A 361 -23.30 -13.03 -7.04
N GLY A 362 -24.12 -11.99 -6.87
CA GLY A 362 -25.35 -12.07 -6.09
C GLY A 362 -25.14 -12.13 -4.58
N LYS A 363 -24.18 -11.36 -4.04
CA LYS A 363 -23.92 -11.23 -2.59
C LYS A 363 -25.18 -10.88 -1.80
N THR A 364 -26.00 -9.97 -2.31
CA THR A 364 -27.29 -9.59 -1.68
C THR A 364 -28.20 -10.81 -1.47
N LEU A 365 -28.32 -11.67 -2.49
CA LEU A 365 -29.15 -12.88 -2.40
C LEU A 365 -28.58 -13.88 -1.39
N GLN A 366 -27.25 -14.06 -1.34
CA GLN A 366 -26.58 -14.87 -0.32
C GLN A 366 -26.86 -14.33 1.09
N THR A 367 -26.74 -13.01 1.29
CA THR A 367 -27.00 -12.36 2.58
C THR A 367 -28.46 -12.52 3.00
N LEU A 368 -29.43 -12.32 2.11
CA LEU A 368 -30.85 -12.50 2.42
C LEU A 368 -31.18 -13.95 2.77
N ALA A 369 -30.65 -14.92 2.03
CA ALA A 369 -30.81 -16.34 2.32
C ALA A 369 -30.24 -16.71 3.70
N PHE A 370 -29.08 -16.16 4.05
CA PHE A 370 -28.48 -16.32 5.37
C PHE A 370 -29.34 -15.68 6.48
N VAL A 371 -29.79 -14.44 6.32
CA VAL A 371 -30.66 -13.75 7.29
C VAL A 371 -31.97 -14.51 7.51
N GLN A 372 -32.60 -14.97 6.43
CA GLN A 372 -33.82 -15.78 6.50
C GLN A 372 -33.61 -17.05 7.32
N SER A 373 -32.43 -17.68 7.21
CA SER A 373 -32.10 -18.90 7.95
C SER A 373 -31.93 -18.68 9.46
N ILE A 374 -31.54 -17.48 9.89
CA ILE A 374 -31.29 -17.16 11.31
C ILE A 374 -32.58 -16.85 12.07
N LYS A 375 -33.61 -16.32 11.39
CA LYS A 375 -34.91 -15.95 11.98
C LYS A 375 -34.80 -15.01 13.19
N GLY A 376 -33.92 -14.02 13.13
CA GLY A 376 -33.74 -12.99 14.15
C GLY A 376 -33.82 -11.57 13.56
N PRO A 377 -33.87 -10.52 14.41
CA PRO A 377 -33.80 -9.15 13.94
C PRO A 377 -32.48 -8.90 13.21
N ALA A 378 -32.57 -8.29 12.02
CA ALA A 378 -31.41 -7.97 11.18
C ALA A 378 -31.47 -6.50 10.76
N LEU A 379 -30.32 -5.84 10.76
CA LEU A 379 -30.14 -4.48 10.27
C LEU A 379 -29.19 -4.50 9.08
N VAL A 380 -29.66 -3.98 7.94
CA VAL A 380 -28.84 -3.77 6.75
C VAL A 380 -28.55 -2.28 6.63
N VAL A 381 -27.27 -1.93 6.49
CA VAL A 381 -26.82 -0.57 6.21
C VAL A 381 -26.27 -0.54 4.79
N CYS A 382 -26.81 0.34 3.94
CA CYS A 382 -26.38 0.50 2.56
C CYS A 382 -26.45 1.97 2.12
N PRO A 383 -25.74 2.37 1.04
CA PRO A 383 -25.90 3.70 0.44
C PRO A 383 -27.35 4.02 0.11
N THR A 384 -27.75 5.29 0.25
CA THR A 384 -29.14 5.73 0.04
C THR A 384 -29.69 5.33 -1.34
N SER A 385 -28.85 5.34 -2.36
CA SER A 385 -29.21 4.95 -3.73
C SER A 385 -29.56 3.46 -3.90
N LEU A 386 -29.18 2.59 -2.96
CA LEU A 386 -29.39 1.15 -3.05
C LEU A 386 -30.54 0.65 -2.17
N VAL A 387 -31.14 1.50 -1.33
CA VAL A 387 -32.21 1.10 -0.40
C VAL A 387 -33.36 0.40 -1.13
N PHE A 388 -33.79 0.94 -2.28
CA PHE A 388 -34.88 0.36 -3.08
C PHE A 388 -34.56 -1.00 -3.69
N ASN A 389 -33.28 -1.37 -3.83
CA ASN A 389 -32.89 -2.68 -4.34
C ASN A 389 -32.89 -3.76 -3.24
N TRP A 390 -32.89 -3.35 -1.97
CA TRP A 390 -32.88 -4.25 -0.81
C TRP A 390 -34.28 -4.54 -0.26
N VAL A 391 -35.23 -3.61 -0.44
CA VAL A 391 -36.65 -3.76 -0.10
C VAL A 391 -37.35 -4.51 -1.23
#